data_AF-A0AAU9P8A7-F1
#
_entry.id   AF-A0AAU9P8A7-F1
#
_cell.length_a   1.000
_cell.length_b   1.000
_cell.length_c   1.000
_cell.angle_alpha   90.00
_cell.angle_beta   90.00
_cell.angle_gamma   90.00
#
_symmetry.space_group_name_H-M   'P 1'
#
loop_
_entity.id
_entity.type
_entity.pdbx_description
1 polymer ?
#
loop_
_entity_poly.entity_id
_entity_poly.type
_entity_poly.pdbx_seq_one_letter_code
_entity_poly.pdbx_strand_id
1 'polypeptide(L)'
;MEKKTIEMKFFILLLVLAVAVTLASATNGLVPNWDGRKFCSTMVCKMGIGDAFCTEDCIPRGWTNGQCDHLPGITGDTGNCCCWTP
;
A
#
# COMPACT_ATOMS: atom_id res chain seq x y z
N MET A 1 -40.73 -25.12 -8.01
CA MET A 1 -39.90 -24.71 -6.84
C MET A 1 -38.54 -24.15 -7.30
N GLU A 2 -38.47 -23.44 -8.42
CA GLU A 2 -37.19 -23.04 -9.03
C GLU A 2 -36.82 -21.57 -8.79
N LYS A 3 -37.81 -20.68 -8.61
CA LYS A 3 -37.56 -19.24 -8.45
C LYS A 3 -36.71 -18.90 -7.21
N LYS A 4 -36.93 -19.58 -6.08
CA LYS A 4 -36.21 -19.36 -4.82
C LYS A 4 -34.73 -19.78 -4.91
N THR A 5 -34.43 -20.78 -5.73
CA THR A 5 -33.09 -21.35 -5.91
C THR A 5 -32.22 -20.48 -6.82
N ILE A 6 -32.82 -19.79 -7.78
CA ILE A 6 -32.13 -18.86 -8.69
C ILE A 6 -31.72 -17.59 -7.93
N GLU A 7 -32.63 -17.01 -7.15
CA GLU A 7 -32.37 -15.83 -6.30
C GLU A 7 -31.22 -16.10 -5.33
N MET A 8 -31.25 -17.23 -4.60
CA MET A 8 -30.21 -17.58 -3.62
C MET A 8 -28.82 -17.74 -4.26
N LYS A 9 -28.74 -18.30 -5.48
CA LYS A 9 -27.48 -18.40 -6.23
C LYS A 9 -26.97 -17.02 -6.66
N PHE A 10 -27.87 -16.11 -7.04
CA PHE A 10 -27.54 -14.75 -7.42
C PHE A 10 -26.99 -13.94 -6.24
N PHE A 11 -27.61 -14.10 -5.06
CA PHE A 11 -27.10 -13.50 -3.82
C PHE A 11 -25.72 -14.04 -3.42
N ILE A 12 -25.48 -15.34 -3.56
CA ILE A 12 -24.16 -15.93 -3.28
C ILE A 12 -23.12 -15.41 -4.28
N LEU A 13 -23.46 -15.30 -5.57
CA LEU A 13 -22.56 -14.77 -6.59
C LEU A 13 -22.21 -13.29 -6.32
N LEU A 14 -23.20 -12.48 -5.94
CA LEU A 14 -23.00 -11.09 -5.54
C LEU A 14 -22.15 -10.97 -4.27
N LEU A 15 -22.31 -11.89 -3.32
CA LEU A 15 -21.49 -11.91 -2.11
C LEU A 15 -20.03 -12.24 -2.42
N VAL A 16 -19.78 -13.24 -3.27
CA VAL A 16 -18.41 -13.60 -3.72
C VAL A 16 -17.79 -12.46 -4.54
N LEU A 17 -18.57 -11.80 -5.39
CA LEU A 17 -18.10 -10.66 -6.17
C LEU A 17 -17.79 -9.45 -5.27
N ALA A 18 -18.60 -9.18 -4.25
CA ALA A 18 -18.34 -8.12 -3.28
C ALA A 18 -17.10 -8.38 -2.42
N VAL A 19 -16.84 -9.66 -2.05
CA VAL A 19 -15.64 -10.05 -1.31
C VAL A 19 -14.38 -10.01 -2.19
N ALA A 20 -14.50 -10.22 -3.50
CA ALA A 20 -13.37 -10.09 -4.43
C ALA A 20 -12.91 -8.64 -4.66
N VAL A 21 -13.79 -7.65 -4.39
CA VAL A 21 -13.51 -6.21 -4.64
C VAL A 21 -12.72 -5.56 -3.50
N THR A 22 -12.47 -6.24 -2.38
CA THR A 22 -11.64 -5.69 -1.28
C THR A 22 -10.15 -6.01 -1.39
N LEU A 23 -9.71 -6.72 -2.43
CA LEU A 23 -8.29 -6.91 -2.71
C LEU A 23 -7.84 -5.97 -3.83
N ALA A 24 -6.83 -5.15 -3.51
CA ALA A 24 -6.09 -4.24 -4.39
C ALA A 24 -6.71 -2.84 -4.59
N SER A 25 -6.39 -1.95 -3.64
CA SER A 25 -5.68 -0.71 -4.02
C SER A 25 -4.93 -0.14 -2.82
N ALA A 26 -3.98 -0.93 -2.28
CA ALA A 26 -2.78 -0.30 -1.78
C ALA A 26 -2.13 0.38 -2.99
N THR A 27 -2.19 1.71 -3.07
CA THR A 27 -1.37 2.48 -4.00
C THR A 27 0.08 2.36 -3.52
N ASN A 28 0.65 1.21 -3.87
CA ASN A 28 2.02 0.77 -3.62
C ASN A 28 2.97 1.83 -4.21
N GLY A 29 4.00 2.21 -3.45
CA GLY A 29 4.85 3.37 -3.74
C GLY A 29 5.22 3.55 -5.22
N LEU A 30 5.22 4.80 -5.65
CA LEU A 30 5.23 5.22 -7.04
C LEU A 30 6.55 4.88 -7.76
N VAL A 31 7.64 4.67 -7.01
CA VAL A 31 8.97 4.36 -7.56
C VAL A 31 9.71 3.39 -6.62
N PRO A 32 10.34 2.31 -7.14
CA PRO A 32 11.25 1.49 -6.35
C PRO A 32 12.48 2.30 -5.92
N ASN A 33 12.92 2.11 -4.68
CA ASN A 33 14.17 2.67 -4.17
C ASN A 33 15.42 2.02 -4.82
N TRP A 34 16.61 2.55 -4.57
CA TRP A 34 17.90 2.04 -5.07
C TRP A 34 18.16 0.56 -4.75
N ASP A 35 17.58 0.05 -3.66
CA ASP A 35 17.67 -1.35 -3.24
C ASP A 35 16.69 -2.28 -3.98
N GLY A 36 15.75 -1.72 -4.77
CA GLY A 36 14.71 -2.44 -5.51
C GLY A 36 13.71 -3.19 -4.63
N ARG A 37 13.80 -3.03 -3.30
CA ARG A 37 13.02 -3.75 -2.29
C ARG A 37 12.00 -2.88 -1.59
N LYS A 38 12.23 -1.56 -1.55
CA LYS A 38 11.32 -0.58 -0.98
C LYS A 38 10.59 0.17 -2.08
N PHE A 39 9.33 0.51 -1.83
CA PHE A 39 8.53 1.35 -2.70
C PHE A 39 8.34 2.72 -2.05
N CYS A 40 8.89 3.76 -2.68
CA CYS A 40 8.85 5.11 -2.17
C CYS A 40 7.62 5.87 -2.70
N SER A 41 6.93 6.56 -1.81
CA SER A 41 5.84 7.47 -2.16
C SER A 41 6.36 8.89 -2.42
N THR A 42 5.52 9.78 -2.92
CA THR A 42 5.84 11.21 -3.03
C THR A 42 5.72 11.96 -1.70
N MET A 43 5.39 11.26 -0.60
CA MET A 43 5.32 11.87 0.72
C MET A 43 6.73 12.25 1.18
N VAL A 44 6.93 13.54 1.42
CA VAL A 44 8.20 14.11 1.85
C VAL A 44 8.37 13.90 3.36
N CYS A 45 9.57 13.51 3.76
CA CYS A 45 9.95 13.32 5.15
C CYS A 45 11.31 13.97 5.43
N LYS A 46 11.61 14.24 6.70
CA LYS A 46 12.92 14.75 7.13
C LYS A 46 13.84 13.59 7.49
N MET A 47 15.03 13.57 6.90
CA MET A 47 16.02 12.52 7.12
C MET A 47 16.40 12.44 8.61
N GLY A 48 16.54 11.21 9.12
CA GLY A 48 16.96 10.92 10.49
C GLY A 48 15.87 11.06 11.57
N ILE A 49 14.70 11.64 11.26
CA ILE A 49 13.57 11.73 12.21
C ILE A 49 12.22 11.28 11.62
N GLY A 50 12.14 11.13 10.30
CA GLY A 50 10.88 10.85 9.58
C GLY A 50 10.43 9.39 9.61
N ASP A 51 11.23 8.46 10.13
CA ASP A 51 10.97 7.02 9.98
C ASP A 51 9.70 6.56 10.69
N ALA A 52 9.43 7.06 11.90
CA ALA A 52 8.20 6.74 12.63
C ALA A 52 6.96 7.25 11.87
N PHE A 53 7.03 8.47 11.35
CA PHE A 53 5.98 9.04 10.50
C PHE A 53 5.77 8.23 9.21
N CYS A 54 6.86 7.83 8.55
CA CYS A 54 6.76 7.01 7.35
C CYS A 54 6.20 5.62 7.66
N THR A 55 6.54 5.01 8.80
CA THR A 55 5.95 3.74 9.22
C THR A 55 4.44 3.87 9.40
N GLU A 56 3.97 4.92 10.09
CA GLU A 56 2.54 5.19 10.25
C GLU A 56 1.82 5.46 8.91
N ASP A 57 2.49 6.05 7.91
CA ASP A 57 1.94 6.20 6.55
C ASP A 57 1.92 4.87 5.75
N CYS A 58 2.88 3.98 6.01
CA CYS A 58 3.04 2.72 5.30
C CYS A 58 2.07 1.61 5.79
N ILE A 59 1.75 1.58 7.08
CA ILE A 59 0.81 0.61 7.68
C ILE A 59 -0.59 0.59 7.02
N PRO A 60 -1.30 1.72 6.84
CA PRO A 60 -2.62 1.73 6.20
C PRO A 60 -2.56 1.35 4.72
N ARG A 61 -1.36 1.38 4.10
CA ARG A 61 -1.11 0.93 2.73
C ARG A 61 -0.74 -0.56 2.64
N GLY A 62 -0.75 -1.29 3.76
CA GLY A 62 -0.50 -2.74 3.79
C GLY A 62 0.99 -3.13 3.90
N TRP A 63 1.88 -2.19 4.23
CA TRP A 63 3.30 -2.46 4.47
C TRP A 63 3.59 -2.53 5.97
N THR A 64 4.59 -3.32 6.37
CA THR A 64 4.93 -3.47 7.80
C THR A 64 5.98 -2.47 8.28
N ASN A 65 6.73 -1.85 7.38
CA ASN A 65 7.79 -0.91 7.71
C ASN A 65 7.75 0.31 6.78
N GLY A 66 8.16 1.46 7.32
CA GLY A 66 8.41 2.68 6.57
C GLY A 66 9.69 3.37 7.03
N GLN A 67 10.42 3.95 6.09
CA GLN A 67 11.66 4.69 6.37
C GLN A 67 11.70 5.93 5.49
N CYS A 68 12.25 7.01 6.03
CA CYS A 68 12.62 8.17 5.25
C CYS A 68 13.92 7.89 4.50
N ASP A 69 13.85 7.82 3.18
CA ASP A 69 15.01 7.53 2.34
C ASP A 69 14.99 8.38 1.06
N HIS A 70 16.13 8.51 0.40
CA HIS A 70 16.23 9.30 -0.83
C HIS A 70 15.80 8.48 -2.05
N LEU A 71 15.01 9.11 -2.93
CA LEU A 71 14.86 8.61 -4.29
C LEU A 71 16.20 8.72 -5.05
N PRO A 72 16.43 7.86 -6.06
CA PRO A 72 17.66 7.91 -6.85
C PRO A 72 17.97 9.30 -7.40
N GLY A 73 19.17 9.82 -7.11
CA GLY A 73 19.64 11.12 -7.57
C GLY A 73 19.18 12.32 -6.75
N ILE A 74 18.45 12.12 -5.65
CA ILE A 74 18.10 13.17 -4.69
C ILE A 74 19.05 13.12 -3.49
N THR A 75 19.53 14.28 -3.05
CA THR A 75 20.36 14.45 -1.85
C THR A 75 19.87 15.63 -1.04
N GLY A 76 20.05 15.60 0.29
CA GLY A 76 19.72 16.71 1.19
C GLY A 76 19.02 16.25 2.46
N ASP A 77 18.45 17.19 3.21
CA ASP A 77 17.86 16.92 4.52
C ASP A 77 16.43 16.36 4.45
N THR A 78 15.86 16.29 3.25
CA THR A 78 14.54 15.74 2.97
C THR A 78 14.64 14.52 2.08
N GLY A 79 13.79 13.53 2.33
CA GLY A 79 13.62 12.33 1.52
C GLY A 79 12.16 12.02 1.29
N ASN A 80 11.89 10.78 0.95
CA ASN A 80 10.58 10.22 0.66
C ASN A 80 10.29 9.05 1.61
N CYS A 81 9.03 8.86 1.96
CA CYS A 81 8.63 7.68 2.72
C CYS A 81 8.66 6.43 1.83
N CYS A 82 9.54 5.50 2.17
CA CYS A 82 9.76 4.24 1.48
C CYS A 82 9.25 3.08 2.32
N CYS A 83 8.29 2.33 1.76
CA CYS A 83 7.59 1.25 2.44
C CYS A 83 8.09 -0.12 1.99
N TRP A 84 8.15 -1.10 2.90
CA TRP A 84 8.44 -2.50 2.57
C TRP A 84 7.88 -3.48 3.60
N THR A 85 7.83 -4.74 3.20
CA THR A 85 7.53 -5.91 4.04
C THR A 85 8.72 -6.87 3.93
N PRO A 86 9.23 -7.44 5.04
CA PRO A 86 10.42 -8.30 5.04
C PRO A 86 10.23 -9.62 4.28
#